data_AF-A0A3N6AIA5-F1
#
_entry.id   AF-A0A3N6AIA5-F1
#
_cell.length_a   1.000
_cell.length_b   1.000
_cell.length_c   1.000
_cell.angle_alpha   90.00
_cell.angle_beta   90.00
_cell.angle_gamma   90.00
#
_symmetry.space_group_name_H-M   'P 1'
#
loop_
_entity.id
_entity.type
_entity.pdbx_description
1 polymer ?
#
loop_
_entity_poly.entity_id
_entity_poly.type
_entity_poly.pdbx_seq_one_letter_code
_entity_poly.pdbx_strand_id
1 'polypeptide(L)' 'MHSNPATHPGQETVTGLVERVTYFNEENGFCVIRVKSKSRGALITVVGSAAAINPGEWIEAEGRWVQDRDHGLQFK' A
#
# COMPACT_ATOMS: atom_id res chain seq x y z
N MET A 1 13.96 -13.96 24.40
CA MET A 1 13.74 -14.05 22.94
C MET A 1 12.27 -14.42 22.72
N HIS A 2 11.67 -13.92 21.64
CA HIS A 2 10.24 -13.95 21.26
C HIS A 2 9.40 -12.73 21.71
N SER A 3 9.58 -11.62 20.98
CA SER A 3 8.57 -10.57 20.88
C SER A 3 7.42 -11.11 20.04
N ASN A 4 6.23 -11.23 20.64
CA ASN A 4 4.97 -11.53 19.98
C ASN A 4 4.71 -10.47 18.88
N PRO A 5 4.63 -10.80 17.58
CA PRO A 5 4.10 -9.84 16.62
C PRO A 5 2.60 -9.78 16.91
N ALA A 6 2.14 -8.64 17.42
CA ALA A 6 0.72 -8.34 17.56
C ALA A 6 0.10 -8.35 16.16
N THR A 7 -0.34 -9.54 15.72
CA THR A 7 -1.21 -9.72 14.57
C THR A 7 -2.56 -9.17 14.99
N HIS A 8 -2.72 -7.86 14.86
CA HIS A 8 -4.03 -7.24 14.94
C HIS A 8 -4.85 -7.87 13.80
N PRO A 9 -5.96 -8.59 14.11
CA PRO A 9 -6.79 -9.18 13.08
C PRO A 9 -7.42 -8.06 12.25
N GLY A 10 -6.77 -7.70 11.14
CA GLY A 10 -7.17 -6.60 10.27
C GLY A 10 -6.04 -5.76 9.69
N GLN A 11 -4.81 -5.87 10.21
CA GLN A 11 -3.62 -5.30 9.56
C GLN A 11 -2.93 -6.38 8.71
N GLU A 12 -3.03 -6.21 7.40
CA GLU A 12 -2.31 -6.97 6.39
C GLU A 12 -1.06 -6.19 5.97
N THR A 13 -0.09 -6.89 5.41
CA THR A 13 1.11 -6.30 4.82
C THR A 13 1.13 -6.65 3.34
N VAL A 14 1.34 -5.65 2.49
CA VAL A 14 1.50 -5.84 1.05
C VAL A 14 2.85 -5.32 0.60
N THR A 15 3.63 -6.23 0.02
CA THR A 15 4.89 -5.90 -0.65
C THR A 15 4.72 -5.98 -2.15
N GLY A 16 5.27 -5.02 -2.89
CA GLY A 16 5.14 -4.99 -4.34
C GLY A 16 5.97 -3.90 -5.02
N LEU A 17 5.98 -3.93 -6.35
CA LEU A 17 6.63 -2.92 -7.16
C LEU A 17 5.64 -1.79 -7.47
N VAL A 18 6.05 -0.54 -7.26
CA VAL A 18 5.27 0.62 -7.69
C VAL A 18 5.25 0.67 -9.21
N GLU A 19 4.10 0.41 -9.81
CA GLU A 19 3.94 0.47 -11.26
C GLU A 19 3.63 1.91 -11.72
N ARG A 20 2.84 2.64 -10.92
CA ARG A 20 2.51 4.05 -11.19
C ARG A 20 2.15 4.79 -9.91
N VAL A 21 2.65 6.02 -9.78
CA VAL A 21 2.15 6.98 -8.80
C VAL A 21 0.96 7.72 -9.42
N THR A 22 -0.22 7.59 -8.82
CA THR A 22 -1.44 8.27 -9.29
C THR A 22 -1.55 9.66 -8.68
N TYR A 23 -1.19 9.78 -7.41
CA TYR A 23 -1.13 11.05 -6.69
C TYR A 23 -0.06 10.96 -5.61
N PHE A 24 0.67 12.05 -5.40
CA PHE A 24 1.58 12.21 -4.29
C PHE A 24 1.54 13.66 -3.83
N ASN A 25 1.39 13.85 -2.53
CA ASN A 25 1.41 15.13 -1.86
C ASN A 25 2.68 15.19 -1.00
N GLU A 26 3.64 16.00 -1.44
CA GLU A 26 4.94 16.18 -0.77
C GLU A 26 4.84 16.92 0.57
N GLU A 27 3.76 17.68 0.80
CA GLU A 27 3.56 18.46 2.02
C GLU A 27 3.23 17.57 3.22
N ASN A 28 2.36 16.56 3.01
CA ASN A 28 1.88 15.67 4.07
C ASN A 28 2.30 14.21 3.87
N GLY A 29 3.01 13.91 2.78
CA GLY A 29 3.44 12.56 2.39
C GLY A 29 2.33 11.67 1.82
N PHE A 30 1.08 12.16 1.68
CA PHE A 30 -0.03 11.34 1.21
C PHE A 30 0.18 10.88 -0.23
N CYS A 31 0.05 9.58 -0.49
CA CYS A 31 0.25 8.98 -1.80
C CYS A 31 -0.87 8.00 -2.17
N VAL A 32 -1.21 7.99 -3.46
CA VAL A 32 -2.07 7.00 -4.09
C VAL A 32 -1.27 6.36 -5.20
N ILE A 33 -0.96 5.08 -5.06
CA ILE A 33 -0.07 4.36 -5.96
C ILE A 33 -0.69 3.05 -6.42
N ARG A 34 -0.33 2.65 -7.64
CA ARG A 34 -0.66 1.34 -8.21
C ARG A 34 0.55 0.45 -8.03
N VAL A 35 0.36 -0.63 -7.28
CA VAL A 35 1.43 -1.54 -6.88
C VAL A 35 1.14 -2.92 -7.44
N LYS A 36 2.13 -3.51 -8.10
CA LYS A 36 2.07 -4.91 -8.51
C LYS A 36 2.45 -5.77 -7.29
N SER A 37 1.44 -6.28 -6.60
CA SER A 37 1.63 -7.10 -5.40
C SER A 37 2.33 -8.40 -5.76
N LYS A 38 3.39 -8.76 -5.01
CA LYS A 38 4.03 -10.08 -5.14
C LYS A 38 3.09 -11.21 -4.68
N SER A 39 2.33 -10.97 -3.62
CA SER A 39 1.45 -11.97 -3.01
C SER A 39 0.21 -12.27 -3.86
N ARG A 40 -0.38 -11.23 -4.48
CA ARG A 40 -1.61 -11.36 -5.29
C ARG A 40 -1.36 -11.49 -6.80
N GLY A 41 -0.17 -11.13 -7.29
CA GLY A 41 0.15 -11.12 -8.72
C GLY A 41 -0.66 -10.09 -9.55
N ALA A 42 -1.45 -9.25 -8.90
CA ALA A 42 -2.33 -8.27 -9.52
C ALA A 42 -1.92 -6.84 -9.14
N LEU A 43 -2.36 -5.87 -9.96
CA LEU A 43 -2.21 -4.45 -9.68
C LEU A 43 -3.28 -3.99 -8.70
N ILE A 44 -2.81 -3.52 -7.55
CA ILE A 44 -3.65 -3.06 -6.45
C ILE A 44 -3.46 -1.56 -6.27
N THR A 45 -4.48 -0.89 -5.75
CA THR A 45 -4.38 0.52 -5.35
C THR A 45 -4.00 0.57 -3.88
N VAL A 46 -2.85 1.17 -3.59
CA VAL A 46 -2.38 1.44 -2.23
C VAL A 46 -2.51 2.94 -1.98
N VAL A 47 -3.10 3.30 -0.86
CA VAL A 47 -3.27 4.67 -0.39
C VAL A 47 -2.63 4.74 0.98
N GLY A 48 -1.69 5.65 1.16
CA GLY A 48 -0.97 5.77 2.43
C GLY A 48 -0.18 7.06 2.51
N SER A 49 0.83 7.08 3.37
CA SER A 49 1.75 8.19 3.49
C SER A 49 3.19 7.70 3.39
N ALA A 50 4.00 8.33 2.54
CA ALA A 50 5.42 8.03 2.35
C ALA A 50 6.22 9.34 2.22
N ALA A 51 7.47 9.33 2.69
CA ALA A 51 8.35 10.50 2.57
C ALA A 51 8.75 10.79 1.11
N ALA A 52 8.89 9.73 0.30
CA ALA A 52 9.09 9.79 -1.14
C ALA A 52 8.54 8.49 -1.75
N ILE A 53 8.07 8.57 -2.99
CA ILE A 53 7.53 7.40 -3.70
C ILE A 53 7.78 7.52 -5.20
N ASN A 54 8.44 6.50 -5.78
CA ASN A 54 8.82 6.53 -7.19
C ASN A 54 8.34 5.28 -7.94
N PRO A 55 7.94 5.40 -9.22
CA PRO A 55 7.66 4.23 -10.05
C PRO A 55 8.94 3.40 -10.25
N GLY A 56 8.81 2.07 -10.21
CA GLY A 56 9.93 1.12 -10.24
C GLY A 56 10.55 0.83 -8.88
N GLU A 57 10.08 1.46 -7.80
CA GLU A 57 10.54 1.19 -6.45
C GLU A 57 9.80 0.01 -5.82
N TRP A 58 10.47 -0.73 -4.95
CA TRP A 58 9.85 -1.75 -4.11
C TRP A 58 9.36 -1.13 -2.82
N ILE A 59 8.09 -1.35 -2.50
CA ILE A 59 7.48 -0.86 -1.28
C ILE A 59 6.85 -1.99 -0.47
N GLU A 60 6.78 -1.76 0.82
CA GLU A 60 6.01 -2.53 1.79
C GLU A 60 5.02 -1.57 2.44
N ALA A 61 3.74 -1.93 2.40
CA ALA A 61 2.68 -1.16 3.01
C ALA A 61 1.94 -2.05 4.02
N GLU A 62 1.74 -1.54 5.21
CA GLU A 62 0.95 -2.19 6.26
C GLU A 62 -0.37 -1.43 6.42
N GLY A 63 -1.48 -2.15 6.43
CA GLY A 63 -2.78 -1.52 6.36
C GLY A 63 -3.90 -2.54 6.23
N ARG A 64 -5.05 -2.12 5.72
CA ARG A 64 -6.23 -2.95 5.56
C ARG A 64 -6.86 -2.75 4.20
N TRP A 65 -7.53 -3.79 3.72
CA TRP A 65 -8.36 -3.65 2.53
C TRP A 65 -9.66 -2.91 2.85
N VAL A 66 -9.94 -1.87 2.07
CA VAL A 66 -11.16 -1.10 2.11
C VAL A 66 -11.81 -1.16 0.74
N GLN A 67 -13.03 -1.70 0.69
CA GLN A 67 -13.83 -1.69 -0.52
C GLN A 67 -14.55 -0.35 -0.63
N ASP A 68 -14.10 0.47 -1.57
CA ASP A 68 -14.76 1.71 -1.95
C ASP A 68 -15.86 1.44 -2.98
N ARG A 69 -16.99 2.15 -2.88
CA ARG A 69 -18.14 1.93 -3.78
C ARG A 69 -17.91 2.50 -5.18
N ASP A 70 -17.05 3.52 -5.31
CA ASP A 70 -16.76 4.21 -6.58
C ASP A 70 -15.49 3.65 -7.23
N HIS A 71 -14.45 3.41 -6.42
CA HIS A 71 -13.13 3.01 -6.90
C HIS A 71 -12.78 1.52 -6.72
N GLY A 72 -13.63 0.76 -6.02
CA GLY A 72 -13.40 -0.65 -5.73
C GLY A 72 -12.38 -0.88 -4.60
N LEU A 73 -11.65 -1.98 -4.67
CA LEU A 73 -10.80 -2.44 -3.58
C LEU A 73 -9.49 -1.65 -3.48
N GLN A 74 -9.28 -0.97 -2.35
CA GLN A 74 -8.09 -0.19 -2.04
C GLN A 74 -7.42 -0.72 -0.77
N PHE A 75 -6.11 -0.60 -0.69
CA PHE A 75 -5.33 -0.91 0.50
C PHE A 75 -4.98 0.40 1.19
N LYS A 76 -5.38 0.55 2.46
CA LYS A 76 -5.25 1.79 3.26
C LYS A 76 -4.60 1.52 4.60
#